data_AF-A0A7D9EGD8-F1
#
_entry.id   AF-A0A7D9EGD8-F1
#
_cell.length_a   1.000
_cell.length_b   1.000
_cell.length_c   1.000
_cell.angle_alpha   90.00
_cell.angle_beta   90.00
_cell.angle_gamma   90.00
#
_symmetry.space_group_name_H-M   'P 1'
#
loop_
_entity.id
_entity.type
_entity.pdbx_description
1 polymer ?
#
loop_
_entity_poly.entity_id
_entity_poly.type
_entity_poly.pdbx_seq_one_letter_code
_entity_poly.pdbx_strand_id
1 'polypeptide(L)'
;MAADTRFAIRASDGVSVMKLSTSVLSDDSNFEKDVSMTCRVLEFSPDGKMMAWCNSQCVQIYDFDARHKLPNIPREKTHLLSFSPRNKYLVTWEPLVVKKDGPKEKDTLEIWETETGNCLKGFCIKKRENSLFKWSEDEKLCARCVTNEAHFYEEGNFGNIVNKLRLQGVSCIEIAPGPPPYKVAAYVRGTK
;
A
#
# COMPACT_ATOMS: atom_id res chain seq x y z
N MET A 1 9.66 -20.13 -20.09
CA MET A 1 10.89 -19.70 -19.38
C MET A 1 10.59 -19.78 -17.90
N ALA A 2 11.48 -20.34 -17.08
CA ALA A 2 11.32 -20.29 -15.63
C ALA A 2 11.29 -18.82 -15.21
N ALA A 3 10.28 -18.40 -14.46
CA ALA A 3 10.22 -17.04 -13.95
C ALA A 3 11.38 -16.85 -12.97
N ASP A 4 12.23 -15.87 -13.25
CA ASP A 4 13.35 -15.55 -12.37
C ASP A 4 12.81 -15.10 -11.01
N THR A 5 13.16 -15.83 -9.95
CA THR A 5 12.71 -15.49 -8.60
C THR A 5 13.58 -14.38 -8.05
N ARG A 6 12.96 -13.30 -7.56
CA ARG A 6 13.65 -12.17 -6.94
C ARG A 6 13.40 -12.13 -5.43
N PHE A 7 14.40 -11.67 -4.70
CA PHE A 7 14.36 -11.48 -3.24
C PHE A 7 14.78 -10.05 -2.92
N ALA A 8 13.94 -9.32 -2.21
CA ALA A 8 14.34 -8.03 -1.66
C ALA A 8 15.04 -8.26 -0.31
N ILE A 9 16.19 -7.62 -0.14
CA ILE A 9 16.96 -7.65 1.11
C ILE A 9 16.93 -6.25 1.69
N ARG A 10 16.52 -6.16 2.95
CA ARG A 10 16.59 -4.96 3.75
C ARG A 10 17.59 -5.17 4.88
N ALA A 11 18.73 -4.51 4.79
CA ALA A 11 19.84 -4.61 5.74
C ALA A 11 20.23 -3.21 6.27
N SER A 12 21.18 -3.17 7.19
CA SER A 12 21.69 -1.91 7.77
C SER A 12 22.44 -1.04 6.77
N ASP A 13 22.88 -1.63 5.65
CA ASP A 13 23.61 -0.98 4.57
C ASP A 13 22.73 -0.70 3.34
N GLY A 14 21.40 -0.84 3.48
CA GLY A 14 20.44 -0.44 2.46
C GLY A 14 19.41 -1.47 2.05
N VAL A 15 18.82 -1.24 0.87
CA VAL A 15 17.90 -2.14 0.19
C VAL A 15 18.53 -2.61 -1.11
N SER A 16 18.64 -3.92 -1.28
CA SER A 16 19.09 -4.56 -2.52
C SER A 16 18.08 -5.59 -3.00
N VAL A 17 18.20 -6.00 -4.26
CA VAL A 17 17.42 -7.10 -4.83
C VAL A 17 18.38 -8.15 -5.35
N MET A 18 18.19 -9.40 -4.92
CA MET A 18 18.88 -10.56 -5.45
C MET A 18 17.97 -11.34 -6.37
N LYS A 19 18.57 -12.03 -7.33
CA LYS A 19 17.92 -12.87 -8.33
C LYS A 19 18.43 -14.30 -8.18
N LEU A 20 17.52 -15.26 -8.12
CA LEU A 20 17.83 -16.68 -8.11
C LEU A 20 17.67 -17.25 -9.52
N SER A 21 18.80 -17.63 -10.13
CA SER A 21 18.85 -18.28 -11.44
C SER A 21 19.36 -19.70 -11.30
N THR A 22 18.51 -20.68 -11.67
CA THR A 22 18.77 -22.14 -11.70
C THR A 22 19.14 -22.78 -10.35
N SER A 23 20.09 -22.21 -9.59
CA SER A 23 20.46 -22.51 -8.20
C SER A 23 21.42 -21.46 -7.60
N VAL A 24 21.74 -20.39 -8.32
CA VAL A 24 22.68 -19.34 -7.88
C VAL A 24 21.90 -18.09 -7.52
N LEU A 25 22.14 -17.58 -6.32
CA LEU A 25 21.62 -16.29 -5.87
C LEU A 25 22.69 -15.21 -6.09
N SER A 26 22.39 -14.19 -6.87
CA SER A 26 23.28 -13.06 -7.17
C SER A 26 22.53 -11.75 -7.12
N ASP A 27 23.21 -10.61 -7.06
CA ASP A 27 22.55 -9.30 -7.18
C ASP A 27 21.82 -9.16 -8.52
N ASP A 28 20.64 -8.53 -8.51
CA ASP A 28 19.93 -8.18 -9.74
C ASP A 28 20.57 -6.91 -10.33
N SER A 29 21.31 -7.09 -11.42
CA SER A 29 22.04 -6.00 -12.10
C SER A 29 21.13 -4.88 -12.63
N ASN A 30 19.81 -5.10 -12.72
CA ASN A 30 18.87 -4.06 -13.15
C ASN A 30 18.44 -3.17 -11.98
N PHE A 31 18.64 -3.60 -10.74
CA PHE A 31 18.25 -2.85 -9.55
C PHE A 31 19.46 -2.14 -8.95
N GLU A 32 19.42 -0.81 -8.92
CA GLU A 32 20.40 -0.02 -8.18
C GLU A 32 20.13 -0.10 -6.68
N LYS A 33 21.09 -0.62 -5.91
CA LYS A 33 21.01 -0.69 -4.45
C LYS A 33 20.76 0.70 -3.85
N ASP A 34 19.71 0.82 -3.05
CA ASP A 34 19.50 2.02 -2.23
C ASP A 34 20.40 1.90 -1.00
N VAL A 35 21.45 2.73 -0.93
CA VAL A 35 22.46 2.72 0.14
C VAL A 35 22.01 3.47 1.40
N SER A 36 20.76 3.92 1.47
CA SER A 36 20.22 4.58 2.66
C SER A 36 20.29 3.66 3.87
N MET A 37 20.92 4.12 4.96
CA MET A 37 21.12 3.33 6.18
C MET A 37 19.82 2.95 6.92
N THR A 38 18.68 3.46 6.47
CA THR A 38 17.39 3.20 7.08
C THR A 38 16.36 2.84 6.03
N CYS A 39 15.63 1.75 6.26
CA CYS A 39 14.42 1.42 5.51
C CYS A 39 13.34 0.96 6.47
N ARG A 40 12.22 1.68 6.56
CA ARG A 40 11.18 1.42 7.58
C ARG A 40 10.24 0.28 7.18
N VAL A 41 9.88 0.23 5.91
CA VAL A 41 8.93 -0.72 5.34
C VAL A 41 9.29 -0.98 3.89
N LEU A 42 9.00 -2.20 3.43
CA LEU A 42 9.20 -2.67 2.07
C LEU A 42 8.06 -3.62 1.71
N GLU A 43 7.57 -3.56 0.49
CA GLU A 43 6.51 -4.44 -0.02
C GLU A 43 6.66 -4.68 -1.52
N PHE A 44 6.41 -5.90 -1.97
CA PHE A 44 6.18 -6.20 -3.39
C PHE A 44 4.70 -6.02 -3.73
N SER A 45 4.44 -5.52 -4.93
CA SER A 45 3.13 -5.63 -5.57
C SER A 45 2.59 -7.07 -5.59
N PRO A 46 1.26 -7.28 -5.64
CA PRO A 46 0.64 -8.61 -5.69
C PRO A 46 1.14 -9.52 -6.82
N ASP A 47 1.47 -8.96 -7.98
CA ASP A 47 2.00 -9.70 -9.12
C ASP A 47 3.55 -9.75 -9.17
N GLY A 48 4.22 -9.12 -8.19
CA GLY A 48 5.67 -9.09 -8.06
C GLY A 48 6.40 -8.20 -9.08
N LYS A 49 5.67 -7.43 -9.91
CA LYS A 49 6.27 -6.58 -10.95
C LYS A 49 6.83 -5.27 -10.46
N MET A 50 6.33 -4.79 -9.32
CA MET A 50 6.79 -3.59 -8.64
C MET A 50 7.22 -3.90 -7.21
N MET A 51 8.15 -3.10 -6.69
CA MET A 51 8.51 -3.07 -5.27
C MET A 51 8.52 -1.62 -4.79
N ALA A 52 7.93 -1.38 -3.63
CA ALA A 52 7.99 -0.10 -2.94
C ALA A 52 8.73 -0.24 -1.60
N TRP A 53 9.48 0.79 -1.23
CA TRP A 53 10.15 0.86 0.07
C TRP A 53 10.28 2.30 0.56
N CYS A 54 10.33 2.49 1.88
CA CYS A 54 10.53 3.81 2.49
C CYS A 54 11.92 3.91 3.10
N ASN A 55 12.79 4.74 2.50
CA ASN A 55 14.18 4.93 2.90
C ASN A 55 14.40 6.07 3.92
N SER A 56 13.34 6.45 4.64
CA SER A 56 13.24 7.62 5.53
C SER A 56 13.37 9.00 4.87
N GLN A 57 13.54 9.09 3.55
CA GLN A 57 13.49 10.35 2.80
C GLN A 57 12.23 10.44 1.93
N CYS A 58 11.83 9.32 1.34
CA CYS A 58 10.60 9.20 0.58
C CYS A 58 10.19 7.73 0.50
N VAL A 59 9.06 7.47 -0.15
CA VAL A 59 8.72 6.14 -0.65
C VAL A 59 9.21 6.07 -2.09
N GLN A 60 10.08 5.10 -2.36
CA GLN A 60 10.59 4.76 -3.68
C GLN A 60 9.73 3.63 -4.25
N ILE A 61 9.56 3.60 -5.57
CA ILE A 61 8.89 2.51 -6.28
C ILE A 61 9.76 2.12 -7.48
N TYR A 62 10.04 0.84 -7.64
CA TYR A 62 10.79 0.30 -8.77
C TYR A 62 9.91 -0.68 -9.55
N ASP A 63 9.85 -0.51 -10.87
CA ASP A 63 9.18 -1.41 -11.79
C ASP A 63 10.20 -2.36 -12.43
N PHE A 64 10.06 -3.65 -12.20
CA PHE A 64 10.96 -4.69 -12.72
C PHE A 64 10.72 -5.06 -14.19
N ASP A 65 9.53 -4.79 -14.72
CA ASP A 65 9.22 -4.99 -16.14
C ASP A 65 9.81 -3.83 -16.95
N ALA A 66 9.56 -2.60 -16.51
CA ALA A 66 10.06 -1.38 -17.15
C ALA A 66 11.49 -1.01 -16.76
N ARG A 67 12.06 -1.67 -15.74
CA ARG A 67 13.45 -1.56 -15.25
C ARG A 67 13.88 -0.15 -14.87
N HIS A 68 12.98 0.61 -14.25
CA HIS A 68 13.29 1.94 -13.75
C HIS A 68 12.48 2.29 -12.51
N LYS A 69 12.89 3.35 -11.81
CA LYS A 69 12.15 3.92 -10.69
C LYS A 69 10.99 4.77 -11.18
N LEU A 70 9.80 4.55 -10.64
CA LEU A 70 8.66 5.44 -10.81
C LEU A 70 8.83 6.70 -9.93
N PRO A 71 8.00 7.75 -10.11
CA PRO A 71 8.06 8.95 -9.28
C PRO A 71 8.03 8.64 -7.78
N ASN A 72 8.88 9.35 -7.03
CA ASN A 72 8.93 9.18 -5.57
C ASN A 72 7.69 9.78 -4.90
N ILE A 73 7.18 9.09 -3.88
CA ILE A 73 6.11 9.60 -3.03
C ILE A 73 6.72 10.32 -1.81
N PRO A 74 6.38 11.60 -1.54
CA PRO A 74 7.03 12.43 -0.52
C PRO A 74 6.56 12.10 0.92
N ARG A 75 6.74 10.85 1.35
CA ARG A 75 6.35 10.33 2.67
C ARG A 75 7.51 9.68 3.40
N GLU A 76 8.33 10.51 4.04
CA GLU A 76 9.52 10.15 4.82
C GLU A 76 9.27 9.16 5.97
N LYS A 77 8.06 9.20 6.57
CA LYS A 77 7.77 8.47 7.81
C LYS A 77 6.80 7.33 7.59
N THR A 78 6.77 6.77 6.38
CA THR A 78 5.88 5.67 6.04
C THR A 78 6.25 4.41 6.82
N HIS A 79 5.25 3.81 7.47
CA HIS A 79 5.35 2.58 8.26
C HIS A 79 4.53 1.44 7.65
N LEU A 80 3.67 1.73 6.67
CA LEU A 80 2.85 0.75 5.97
C LEU A 80 2.76 1.13 4.50
N LEU A 81 2.96 0.14 3.64
CA LEU A 81 2.72 0.17 2.20
C LEU A 81 1.65 -0.88 1.88
N SER A 82 0.75 -0.58 0.96
CA SER A 82 -0.17 -1.58 0.40
C SER A 82 -0.53 -1.26 -1.04
N PHE A 83 -0.06 -2.08 -1.97
CA PHE A 83 -0.47 -2.01 -3.37
C PHE A 83 -1.92 -2.49 -3.57
N SER A 84 -2.62 -1.89 -4.52
CA SER A 84 -3.87 -2.43 -5.04
C SER A 84 -3.61 -3.62 -5.99
N PRO A 85 -4.61 -4.49 -6.26
CA PRO A 85 -4.42 -5.76 -6.99
C PRO A 85 -3.79 -5.68 -8.39
N ARG A 86 -3.93 -4.54 -9.08
CA ARG A 86 -3.34 -4.29 -10.42
C ARG A 86 -2.27 -3.20 -10.38
N ASN A 87 -1.76 -2.89 -9.19
CA ASN A 87 -0.67 -1.95 -8.96
C ASN A 87 -0.97 -0.51 -9.36
N LYS A 88 -2.22 -0.14 -9.66
CA LYS A 88 -2.58 1.24 -10.04
C LYS A 88 -2.46 2.21 -8.87
N TYR A 89 -2.72 1.71 -7.66
CA TYR A 89 -2.71 2.49 -6.44
C TYR A 89 -1.71 1.93 -5.44
N LEU A 90 -1.08 2.84 -4.70
CA LEU A 90 -0.30 2.51 -3.52
C LEU A 90 -0.86 3.27 -2.34
N VAL A 91 -1.13 2.56 -1.25
CA VAL A 91 -1.55 3.16 0.01
C VAL A 91 -0.34 3.29 0.93
N THR A 92 -0.16 4.49 1.48
CA THR A 92 0.88 4.74 2.49
C THR A 92 0.25 5.11 3.82
N TRP A 93 0.80 4.61 4.93
CA TRP A 93 0.43 5.08 6.27
C TRP A 93 1.64 5.48 7.09
N GLU A 94 1.54 6.60 7.83
CA GLU A 94 2.51 7.00 8.86
C GLU A 94 1.84 7.29 10.20
N PRO A 95 2.52 7.10 11.34
CA PRO A 95 1.97 7.46 12.65
C PRO A 95 1.69 8.97 12.76
N LEU A 96 0.54 9.32 13.36
CA LEU A 96 0.23 10.71 13.66
C LEU A 96 1.23 11.26 14.69
N VAL A 97 1.94 12.33 14.34
CA VAL A 97 2.82 13.06 15.26
C VAL A 97 2.11 14.35 15.68
N VAL A 98 1.51 14.34 16.88
CA VAL A 98 0.87 15.52 17.45
C VAL A 98 1.96 16.47 17.96
N LYS A 99 2.11 17.64 17.33
CA LYS A 99 2.96 18.72 17.83
C LYS A 99 2.10 19.69 18.64
N LYS A 100 2.62 20.19 19.78
CA LYS A 100 1.89 21.08 20.71
C LYS A 100 1.34 22.37 20.06
N ASP A 101 2.04 22.88 19.03
CA ASP A 101 1.68 24.12 18.31
C ASP A 101 1.52 23.90 16.79
N GLY A 102 1.28 22.65 16.36
CA GLY A 102 1.27 22.27 14.95
C GLY A 102 -0.08 22.44 14.25
N PRO A 103 -0.11 22.54 12.91
CA PRO A 103 -1.34 22.68 12.15
C PRO A 103 -2.29 21.50 12.36
N LYS A 104 -3.59 21.76 12.10
CA LYS A 104 -4.70 20.82 12.15
C LYS A 104 -4.35 19.51 11.43
N GLU A 105 -4.73 18.41 12.07
CA GLU A 105 -4.79 17.02 11.57
C GLU A 105 -4.15 16.78 10.18
N LYS A 106 -2.90 16.30 10.17
CA LYS A 106 -2.21 15.82 8.96
C LYS A 106 -2.82 14.49 8.52
N ASP A 107 -3.06 14.31 7.22
CA ASP A 107 -3.45 13.02 6.66
C ASP A 107 -2.33 11.99 6.86
N THR A 108 -2.68 10.93 7.60
CA THR A 108 -1.75 9.87 7.98
C THR A 108 -1.84 8.68 7.05
N LEU A 109 -3.02 8.42 6.47
CA LEU A 109 -3.27 7.43 5.43
C LEU A 109 -3.53 8.13 4.10
N GLU A 110 -2.78 7.80 3.05
CA GLU A 110 -2.93 8.42 1.73
C GLU A 110 -2.94 7.35 0.63
N ILE A 111 -3.75 7.59 -0.40
CA ILE A 111 -3.81 6.78 -1.63
C ILE A 111 -3.13 7.57 -2.74
N TRP A 112 -2.20 6.91 -3.43
CA TRP A 112 -1.39 7.47 -4.50
C TRP A 112 -1.63 6.71 -5.79
N GLU A 113 -1.60 7.40 -6.92
CA GLU A 113 -1.44 6.75 -8.23
C GLU A 113 0.03 6.41 -8.44
N THR A 114 0.33 5.14 -8.67
CA THR A 114 1.72 4.63 -8.71
C THR A 114 2.52 5.17 -9.88
N GLU A 115 1.92 5.25 -11.06
CA GLU A 115 2.58 5.69 -12.30
C GLU A 115 3.01 7.16 -12.23
N THR A 116 2.16 8.02 -11.67
CA THR A 116 2.39 9.47 -11.64
C THR A 116 2.96 9.97 -10.32
N GLY A 117 2.80 9.21 -9.23
CA GLY A 117 3.11 9.66 -7.87
C GLY A 117 2.13 10.70 -7.31
N ASN A 118 0.99 10.92 -7.97
CA ASN A 118 -0.01 11.89 -7.52
C ASN A 118 -0.78 11.37 -6.30
N CYS A 119 -0.93 12.22 -5.28
CA CYS A 119 -1.82 11.94 -4.16
C CYS A 119 -3.28 12.13 -4.60
N LEU A 120 -4.07 11.06 -4.51
CA LEU A 120 -5.49 11.08 -4.89
C LEU A 120 -6.38 11.44 -3.71
N LYS A 121 -6.05 10.95 -2.52
CA LYS A 121 -6.82 11.21 -1.31
C LYS A 121 -6.02 10.92 -0.05
N GLY A 122 -6.14 11.83 0.93
CA GLY A 122 -5.67 11.63 2.30
C GLY A 122 -6.81 11.46 3.29
N PHE A 123 -6.48 10.79 4.39
CA PHE A 123 -7.34 10.56 5.54
C PHE A 123 -6.54 10.74 6.84
N CYS A 124 -7.08 11.56 7.75
CA CYS A 124 -6.59 11.62 9.12
C CYS A 124 -7.07 10.40 9.92
N ILE A 125 -6.13 9.52 10.27
CA ILE A 125 -6.38 8.35 11.13
C ILE A 125 -5.48 8.41 12.36
N LYS A 126 -6.10 8.38 13.54
CA LYS A 126 -5.42 8.54 14.85
C LYS A 126 -4.78 7.26 15.38
N LYS A 127 -5.32 6.09 14.99
CA LYS A 127 -4.80 4.78 15.38
C LYS A 127 -4.55 3.95 14.14
N ARG A 128 -3.50 3.11 14.16
CA ARG A 128 -3.29 2.15 13.09
C ARG A 128 -4.51 1.23 13.01
N GLU A 129 -5.25 1.31 11.92
CA GLU A 129 -6.28 0.33 11.60
C GLU A 129 -5.60 -0.82 10.86
N ASN A 130 -5.91 -2.07 11.25
CA ASN A 130 -5.29 -3.25 10.65
C ASN A 130 -5.76 -3.47 9.19
N SER A 131 -6.83 -2.81 8.76
CA SER A 131 -7.40 -2.93 7.43
C SER A 131 -7.42 -1.56 6.76
N LEU A 132 -6.47 -1.28 5.88
CA LEU A 132 -6.38 0.01 5.21
C LEU A 132 -7.48 0.18 4.16
N PHE A 133 -7.43 -0.63 3.12
CA PHE A 133 -8.38 -0.67 2.02
C PHE A 133 -8.48 -2.10 1.50
N LYS A 134 -9.67 -2.45 1.02
CA LYS A 134 -9.96 -3.71 0.34
C LYS A 134 -10.44 -3.39 -1.05
N TRP A 135 -10.00 -4.18 -2.02
CA TRP A 135 -10.18 -3.90 -3.43
C TRP A 135 -10.86 -5.09 -4.09
N SER A 136 -11.71 -4.83 -5.09
CA SER A 136 -11.99 -5.83 -6.11
C SER A 136 -10.74 -6.09 -6.95
N GLU A 137 -10.63 -7.29 -7.54
CA GLU A 137 -9.48 -7.65 -8.39
C GLU A 137 -9.33 -6.76 -9.63
N ASP A 138 -10.43 -6.11 -10.04
CA ASP A 138 -10.44 -5.16 -11.14
C ASP A 138 -10.23 -3.70 -10.73
N GLU A 139 -10.06 -3.46 -9.43
CA GLU A 139 -9.88 -2.14 -8.81
C GLU A 139 -11.03 -1.15 -9.02
N LYS A 140 -12.17 -1.61 -9.53
CA LYS A 140 -13.35 -0.76 -9.72
C LYS A 140 -14.08 -0.50 -8.42
N LEU A 141 -14.03 -1.41 -7.46
CA LEU A 141 -14.58 -1.24 -6.12
C LEU A 141 -13.45 -1.19 -5.10
N CYS A 142 -13.47 -0.19 -4.24
CA CYS A 142 -12.60 -0.06 -3.09
C CYS A 142 -13.44 0.16 -1.84
N ALA A 143 -13.07 -0.47 -0.73
CA ALA A 143 -13.78 -0.35 0.53
C ALA A 143 -12.81 -0.09 1.68
N ARG A 144 -13.24 0.75 2.62
CA ARG A 144 -12.53 1.03 3.86
C ARG A 144 -13.43 0.77 5.04
N CYS A 145 -12.93 0.01 6.00
CA CYS A 145 -13.59 -0.17 7.29
C CYS A 145 -13.24 1.03 8.19
N VAL A 146 -14.23 1.65 8.80
CA VAL A 146 -14.08 2.70 9.81
C VAL A 146 -14.91 2.32 11.05
N THR A 147 -14.89 3.15 12.09
CA THR A 147 -15.72 2.92 13.28
C THR A 147 -17.20 2.77 12.91
N ASN A 148 -17.76 1.58 13.12
CA ASN A 148 -19.17 1.20 12.91
C ASN A 148 -19.68 1.26 11.45
N GLU A 149 -18.83 1.55 10.48
CA GLU A 149 -19.23 1.62 9.07
C GLU A 149 -18.16 1.04 8.15
N ALA A 150 -18.56 0.58 6.97
CA ALA A 150 -17.67 0.42 5.83
C ALA A 150 -18.08 1.39 4.72
N HIS A 151 -17.11 2.14 4.20
CA HIS A 151 -17.29 3.10 3.12
C HIS A 151 -16.81 2.50 1.81
N PHE A 152 -17.63 2.61 0.76
CA PHE A 152 -17.33 2.10 -0.57
C PHE A 152 -17.08 3.25 -1.54
N TYR A 153 -16.11 3.06 -2.43
CA TYR A 153 -15.67 3.98 -3.47
C TYR A 153 -15.64 3.21 -4.80
N GLU A 154 -15.98 3.89 -5.89
CA GLU A 154 -16.00 3.29 -7.23
C GLU A 154 -15.15 4.08 -8.22
N GLU A 155 -14.60 3.36 -9.21
CA GLU A 155 -13.90 3.91 -10.37
C GLU A 155 -12.76 4.89 -10.00
N GLY A 156 -12.07 4.61 -8.89
CA GLY A 156 -10.96 5.43 -8.40
C GLY A 156 -11.36 6.80 -7.82
N ASN A 157 -12.66 7.08 -7.66
CA ASN A 157 -13.12 8.32 -7.04
C ASN A 157 -13.17 8.19 -5.51
N PHE A 158 -12.03 8.39 -4.86
CA PHE A 158 -11.90 8.35 -3.39
C PHE A 158 -12.46 9.60 -2.68
N GLY A 159 -12.92 10.61 -3.45
CA GLY A 159 -13.57 11.80 -2.93
C GLY A 159 -15.04 11.59 -2.61
N ASN A 160 -15.69 10.59 -3.23
CA ASN A 160 -17.11 10.33 -3.11
C ASN A 160 -17.39 8.93 -2.56
N ILE A 161 -18.11 8.85 -1.45
CA ILE A 161 -18.54 7.56 -0.89
C ILE A 161 -19.85 7.17 -1.58
N VAL A 162 -19.80 6.16 -2.46
CA VAL A 162 -20.96 5.72 -3.24
C VAL A 162 -21.95 4.89 -2.41
N ASN A 163 -21.46 4.18 -1.39
CA ASN A 163 -22.30 3.41 -0.47
C ASN A 163 -21.67 3.29 0.92
N LYS A 164 -22.50 3.04 1.93
CA LYS A 164 -22.10 2.83 3.32
C LYS A 164 -22.82 1.62 3.89
N LEU A 165 -22.04 0.63 4.34
CA LEU A 165 -22.57 -0.43 5.20
C LEU A 165 -22.47 0.04 6.65
N ARG A 166 -23.60 0.30 7.29
CA ARG A 166 -23.66 0.63 8.72
C ARG A 166 -23.77 -0.65 9.54
N LEU A 167 -22.72 -0.96 10.29
CA LEU A 167 -22.63 -2.18 11.07
C LEU A 167 -21.84 -1.91 12.36
N GLN A 168 -22.55 -1.82 13.48
CA GLN A 168 -21.95 -1.51 14.77
C GLN A 168 -20.88 -2.55 15.16
N GLY A 169 -19.71 -2.08 15.58
CA GLY A 169 -18.60 -2.96 15.99
C GLY A 169 -17.92 -3.71 14.84
N VAL A 170 -18.20 -3.35 13.57
CA VAL A 170 -17.45 -3.89 12.43
C VAL A 170 -15.95 -3.65 12.63
N SER A 171 -15.17 -4.70 12.44
CA SER A 171 -13.74 -4.69 12.73
C SER A 171 -12.88 -4.95 11.51
N CYS A 172 -13.42 -5.64 10.51
CA CYS A 172 -12.84 -5.74 9.18
C CYS A 172 -13.91 -6.13 8.15
N ILE A 173 -13.54 -5.95 6.89
CA ILE A 173 -14.29 -6.41 5.71
C ILE A 173 -13.32 -7.12 4.77
N GLU A 174 -13.83 -7.97 3.90
CA GLU A 174 -13.11 -8.55 2.76
C GLU A 174 -14.02 -8.52 1.53
N ILE A 175 -13.42 -8.24 0.37
CA ILE A 175 -14.10 -8.31 -0.93
C ILE A 175 -13.68 -9.63 -1.56
N ALA A 176 -14.66 -10.44 -1.99
CA ALA A 176 -14.37 -11.71 -2.64
C ALA A 176 -13.67 -11.49 -3.99
N PRO A 177 -12.72 -12.37 -4.37
CA PRO A 177 -12.18 -12.36 -5.73
C PRO A 177 -13.27 -12.67 -6.75
N GLY A 178 -13.08 -12.20 -7.99
CA GLY A 178 -14.00 -12.42 -9.10
C GLY A 178 -14.75 -11.17 -9.60
N PRO A 179 -15.50 -11.33 -10.69
CA PRO A 179 -16.18 -10.24 -11.37
C PRO A 179 -17.45 -9.77 -10.63
N PRO A 180 -18.02 -8.62 -11.02
CA PRO A 180 -19.34 -8.19 -10.58
C PRO A 180 -20.44 -9.26 -10.80
N PRO A 181 -21.47 -9.33 -9.94
CA PRO A 181 -21.66 -8.50 -8.75
C PRO A 181 -20.71 -8.87 -7.61
N TYR A 182 -20.08 -7.86 -7.01
CA TYR A 182 -19.12 -8.05 -5.92
C TYR A 182 -19.79 -8.58 -4.65
N LYS A 183 -19.10 -9.46 -3.93
CA LYS A 183 -19.55 -10.03 -2.65
C LYS A 183 -18.62 -9.52 -1.55
N VAL A 184 -19.21 -9.06 -0.45
CA VAL A 184 -18.46 -8.47 0.67
C VAL A 184 -18.79 -9.25 1.93
N ALA A 185 -17.76 -9.72 2.62
CA ALA A 185 -17.87 -10.27 3.97
C ALA A 185 -17.50 -9.18 4.98
N ALA A 186 -18.23 -9.12 6.10
CA ALA A 186 -17.94 -8.20 7.20
C ALA A 186 -17.90 -8.98 8.52
N TYR A 187 -16.96 -8.62 9.40
CA TYR A 187 -16.77 -9.28 10.68
C TYR A 187 -16.98 -8.30 11.84
N VAL A 188 -17.89 -8.68 12.75
CA VAL A 188 -18.16 -7.99 14.02
C VAL A 188 -17.66 -8.89 15.15
N ARG A 189 -16.86 -8.33 16.05
CA ARG A 189 -16.43 -9.07 17.25
C ARG A 189 -17.64 -9.24 18.17
N GLY A 190 -17.92 -10.47 18.58
CA GLY A 190 -18.92 -10.75 19.62
C GLY A 190 -18.50 -10.14 20.96
N THR A 191 -19.47 -9.64 21.72
CA THR A 191 -19.29 -9.23 23.11
C THR A 191 -19.61 -10.42 24.02
N LYS A 192 -18.81 -10.62 25.07
CA LYS A 192 -19.15 -11.55 26.16
C LYS A 192 -20.23 -10.94 27.05
#